data_AF-A0A2K6VKM5-F1
#
_entry.id   AF-A0A2K6VKM5-F1
#
_cell.length_a   1.000
_cell.length_b   1.000
_cell.length_c   1.000
_cell.angle_alpha   90.00
_cell.angle_beta   90.00
_cell.angle_gamma   90.00
#
_symmetry.space_group_name_H-M   'P 1'
#
loop_
_entity.id
_entity.type
_entity.pdbx_description
1 polymer ?
#
loop_
_entity_poly.entity_id
_entity_poly.type
_entity_poly.pdbx_seq_one_letter_code
_entity_poly.pdbx_strand_id
1 'polypeptide(L)'
;MSSSTLPTLKILYGSETGNAQDVAETLWNDARYRNIPVEVYNFGDYIVQNLNNEHCVVFVIATSGQGEMPASIRHNWRILCCKALPKNLLQNVHCAVLGLGDSTYQKYNFAGKKLYRRLNQLGPSFLMELALADDQHELGIEGTYEPFRDELFQQIWKMNLYPGMILNPDDSKCLPSRYEVSFDENSLSIQNDNKENSFVETAVIANKRLTAENHFQLSYSPGDVLMIHPNNLSETLNIAYEALDINDDLLDRPITLRSRETCIPLPPSFLCKGTLSLRRCFECYFDLQMVPRRSFFRTLGKLSAINDEKERLLELAKYIDDYLDYCWRPRRTIAETLRDFHATARNIPVEMLFEVFPLIRPRAFSIASCPITHTAIQLLVAKVEYRSKRLTGPRLGLCSNYLCRLKEGDTVLVKTRPGTFRWPTKNDTLILVGPGTGVAPFRSILAFRKRQLCNEKESSILFFGCRGAQKDFYFAEEWHTLTDARIITAFSRDQENKIYVQNKIEEYGDEIWNLLKNDNGYLFIAGKAGDMPLEVTACIEKIVNENGENGKQFIQMLEAKGRLQYETWN
;
A
#
# COMPACT_ATOMS: atom_id res chain seq x y z
N MET A 1 -34.61 5.11 -35.13
CA MET A 1 -34.52 5.18 -33.65
C MET A 1 -33.10 4.81 -33.30
N SER A 2 -32.24 5.77 -32.90
CA SER A 2 -30.93 5.42 -32.37
C SER A 2 -31.17 4.57 -31.13
N SER A 3 -30.73 3.32 -31.11
CA SER A 3 -30.70 2.54 -29.88
C SER A 3 -29.77 3.28 -28.91
N SER A 4 -30.32 4.13 -28.05
CA SER A 4 -29.55 4.76 -26.99
C SER A 4 -29.10 3.62 -26.08
N THR A 5 -27.87 3.17 -26.27
CA THR A 5 -27.20 2.27 -25.35
C THR A 5 -27.37 2.85 -23.95
N LEU A 6 -27.92 2.04 -23.04
CA LEU A 6 -28.13 2.47 -21.66
C LEU A 6 -26.82 3.05 -21.13
N PRO A 7 -26.88 4.16 -20.36
CA PRO A 7 -25.69 4.71 -19.74
C PRO A 7 -24.99 3.62 -18.93
N THR A 8 -23.67 3.71 -18.82
CA THR A 8 -22.85 2.80 -18.02
C THR A 8 -22.18 3.61 -16.92
N LEU A 9 -22.26 3.14 -15.67
CA LEU A 9 -21.54 3.74 -14.56
C LEU A 9 -20.04 3.52 -14.76
N LYS A 10 -19.24 4.58 -14.74
CA LYS A 10 -17.77 4.46 -14.78
C LYS A 10 -17.19 4.64 -13.40
N ILE A 11 -16.33 3.70 -12.98
CA ILE A 11 -15.55 3.80 -11.74
C ILE A 11 -14.08 3.92 -12.12
N LEU A 12 -13.45 5.04 -11.76
CA LEU A 12 -12.07 5.36 -12.12
C LEU A 12 -11.22 5.40 -10.85
N TYR A 13 -10.23 4.51 -10.74
CA TYR A 13 -9.39 4.42 -9.56
C TYR A 13 -7.96 4.91 -9.78
N GLY A 14 -7.37 5.48 -8.73
CA GLY A 14 -5.95 5.78 -8.66
C GLY A 14 -5.35 5.08 -7.46
N SER A 15 -4.44 4.13 -7.71
CA SER A 15 -3.84 3.32 -6.64
C SER A 15 -2.35 3.15 -6.81
N GLU A 16 -1.62 3.14 -5.70
CA GLU A 16 -0.18 2.87 -5.65
C GLU A 16 0.07 1.43 -5.16
N THR A 17 -0.64 1.00 -4.12
CA THR A 17 -0.49 -0.31 -3.46
C THR A 17 -1.70 -1.24 -3.65
N GLY A 18 -2.69 -0.84 -4.45
CA GLY A 18 -3.89 -1.64 -4.77
C GLY A 18 -5.12 -1.33 -3.91
N ASN A 19 -5.01 -0.62 -2.77
CA ASN A 19 -6.15 -0.36 -1.89
C ASN A 19 -7.34 0.34 -2.58
N ALA A 20 -7.06 1.36 -3.40
CA ALA A 20 -8.10 2.07 -4.15
C ALA A 20 -8.67 1.23 -5.31
N GLN A 21 -7.88 0.32 -5.88
CA GLN A 21 -8.38 -0.65 -6.84
C GLN A 21 -9.37 -1.60 -6.17
N ASP A 22 -9.02 -2.16 -5.00
CA ASP A 22 -9.92 -3.06 -4.26
C ASP A 22 -11.26 -2.40 -3.92
N VAL A 23 -11.23 -1.14 -3.48
CA VAL A 23 -12.44 -0.38 -3.18
C VAL A 23 -13.27 -0.12 -4.44
N ALA A 24 -12.62 0.23 -5.55
CA ALA A 24 -13.31 0.45 -6.82
C ALA A 24 -13.94 -0.83 -7.39
N GLU A 25 -13.25 -1.97 -7.29
CA GLU A 25 -13.77 -3.28 -7.69
C GLU A 25 -14.88 -3.76 -6.75
N THR A 26 -14.80 -3.45 -5.44
CA THR A 26 -15.89 -3.72 -4.50
C THR A 26 -17.13 -2.91 -4.88
N LEU A 27 -16.96 -1.62 -5.22
CA LEU A 27 -18.05 -0.76 -5.64
C LEU A 27 -18.66 -1.20 -6.98
N TRP A 28 -17.82 -1.66 -7.91
CA TRP A 28 -18.24 -2.28 -9.16
C TRP A 28 -19.12 -3.50 -8.91
N ASN A 29 -18.73 -4.37 -7.98
CA ASN A 29 -19.53 -5.53 -7.64
C ASN A 29 -20.86 -5.13 -6.95
N ASP A 30 -20.83 -4.15 -6.04
CA ASP A 30 -22.03 -3.62 -5.39
C ASP A 30 -23.02 -3.01 -6.41
N ALA A 31 -22.53 -2.40 -7.49
CA ALA A 31 -23.34 -1.90 -8.60
C ALA A 31 -23.94 -3.04 -9.43
N ARG A 32 -23.21 -4.14 -9.66
CA ARG A 32 -23.75 -5.35 -10.33
C ARG A 32 -24.87 -5.99 -9.54
N TYR A 33 -24.74 -6.09 -8.21
CA TYR A 33 -25.83 -6.59 -7.35
C TYR A 33 -27.11 -5.76 -7.50
N ARG A 34 -26.96 -4.48 -7.85
CA ARG A 34 -28.04 -3.52 -8.07
C ARG A 34 -28.49 -3.43 -9.52
N ASN A 35 -28.06 -4.33 -10.40
CA ASN A 35 -28.37 -4.33 -11.84
C ASN A 35 -27.98 -3.02 -12.57
N ILE A 36 -26.91 -2.36 -12.13
CA ILE A 36 -26.37 -1.18 -12.82
C ILE A 36 -25.32 -1.67 -13.83
N PRO A 37 -25.42 -1.32 -15.13
CA PRO A 37 -24.33 -1.51 -16.08
C PRO A 37 -23.12 -0.70 -15.61
N VAL A 38 -21.98 -1.35 -15.36
CA VAL A 38 -20.84 -0.73 -14.68
C VAL A 38 -19.52 -1.24 -15.23
N GLU A 39 -18.56 -0.33 -15.37
CA GLU A 39 -17.18 -0.62 -15.74
C GLU A 39 -16.22 0.05 -14.76
N VAL A 40 -15.08 -0.60 -14.51
CA VAL A 40 -14.04 -0.11 -13.61
C VAL A 40 -12.71 0.00 -14.36
N TYR A 41 -12.00 1.12 -14.22
CA TYR A 41 -10.72 1.33 -14.88
C TYR A 41 -9.71 1.98 -13.95
N ASN A 42 -8.43 1.62 -14.13
CA ASN A 42 -7.35 2.46 -13.68
C ASN A 42 -7.49 3.81 -14.40
N PHE A 43 -7.59 4.88 -13.63
CA PHE A 43 -7.80 6.21 -14.19
C PHE A 43 -6.66 6.60 -15.13
N GLY A 44 -5.45 6.05 -14.98
CA GLY A 44 -4.33 6.28 -15.89
C GLY A 44 -4.48 5.65 -17.28
N ASP A 45 -5.23 4.55 -17.37
CA ASP A 45 -5.45 3.80 -18.62
C ASP A 45 -6.74 4.26 -19.34
N TYR A 46 -7.55 5.10 -18.67
CA TYR A 46 -8.77 5.66 -19.24
C TYR A 46 -8.50 6.79 -20.24
N ILE A 47 -9.26 6.84 -21.33
CA ILE A 47 -9.19 7.94 -22.29
C ILE A 47 -9.91 9.16 -21.69
N VAL A 48 -9.15 10.09 -21.08
CA VAL A 48 -9.68 11.27 -20.36
C VAL A 48 -10.64 12.10 -21.19
N GLN A 49 -10.43 12.16 -22.51
CA GLN A 49 -11.28 12.90 -23.44
C GLN A 49 -12.71 12.35 -23.48
N ASN A 50 -12.94 11.09 -23.10
CA ASN A 50 -14.28 10.49 -23.08
C ASN A 50 -15.10 10.95 -21.87
N LEU A 51 -14.49 11.55 -20.84
CA LEU A 51 -15.20 11.95 -19.62
C LEU A 51 -16.40 12.87 -19.88
N ASN A 52 -16.33 13.73 -20.90
CA ASN A 52 -17.43 14.65 -21.25
C ASN A 52 -18.64 13.94 -21.89
N ASN A 53 -18.47 12.70 -22.34
CA ASN A 53 -19.52 11.87 -22.93
C ASN A 53 -20.15 10.92 -21.90
N GLU A 54 -19.57 10.79 -20.70
CA GLU A 54 -20.09 9.94 -19.64
C GLU A 54 -21.25 10.61 -18.91
N HIS A 55 -22.18 9.81 -18.39
CA HIS A 55 -23.31 10.31 -17.61
C HIS A 55 -23.02 10.32 -16.10
N CYS A 56 -22.36 9.29 -15.60
CA CYS A 56 -22.09 9.11 -14.17
C CYS A 56 -20.70 8.49 -13.95
N VAL A 57 -19.84 9.19 -13.21
CA VAL A 57 -18.45 8.80 -12.97
C VAL A 57 -18.12 8.87 -11.47
N VAL A 58 -17.57 7.79 -10.93
CA VAL A 58 -17.10 7.72 -9.55
C VAL A 58 -15.58 7.63 -9.53
N PHE A 59 -14.92 8.52 -8.80
CA PHE A 59 -13.47 8.51 -8.64
C PHE A 59 -13.06 7.95 -7.28
N VAL A 60 -12.19 6.93 -7.27
CA VAL A 60 -11.65 6.32 -6.04
C VAL A 60 -10.13 6.52 -6.02
N ILE A 61 -9.65 7.54 -5.31
CA ILE A 61 -8.25 8.00 -5.44
C ILE A 61 -7.50 7.90 -4.11
N ALA A 62 -6.47 7.07 -4.07
CA ALA A 62 -5.50 7.05 -2.99
C ALA A 62 -4.58 8.27 -3.04
N THR A 63 -4.07 8.71 -1.89
CA THR A 63 -2.97 9.67 -1.79
C THR A 63 -1.64 8.92 -1.65
N SER A 64 -0.61 9.35 -2.36
CA SER A 64 0.72 8.71 -2.35
C SER A 64 1.82 9.68 -1.90
N GLY A 65 2.87 9.14 -1.29
CA GLY A 65 4.04 9.91 -0.84
C GLY A 65 3.65 11.15 -0.04
N GLN A 66 4.19 12.30 -0.42
CA GLN A 66 3.96 13.58 0.24
C GLN A 66 2.76 14.34 -0.35
N GLY A 67 1.58 13.72 -0.36
CA GLY A 67 0.34 14.34 -0.86
C GLY A 67 0.25 14.42 -2.39
N GLU A 68 0.85 13.45 -3.07
CA GLU A 68 0.88 13.31 -4.52
C GLU A 68 -0.24 12.39 -5.02
N MET A 69 -0.51 12.50 -6.33
CA MET A 69 -1.32 11.52 -7.04
C MET A 69 -0.55 10.20 -7.18
N PRO A 70 -1.23 9.03 -7.11
CA PRO A 70 -0.62 7.74 -7.40
C PRO A 70 0.07 7.74 -8.74
N ALA A 71 1.19 7.02 -8.84
CA ALA A 71 2.03 7.02 -10.02
C ALA A 71 1.26 6.64 -11.28
N SER A 72 0.32 5.70 -11.16
CA SER A 72 -0.49 5.19 -12.26
C SER A 72 -1.35 6.26 -12.95
N ILE A 73 -1.80 7.30 -12.23
CA ILE A 73 -2.75 8.28 -12.77
C ILE A 73 -2.11 9.63 -13.13
N ARG A 74 -0.81 9.81 -12.89
CA ARG A 74 -0.14 11.13 -13.02
C ARG A 74 -0.26 11.72 -14.42
N HIS A 75 -0.26 10.90 -15.46
CA HIS A 75 -0.44 11.37 -16.84
C HIS A 75 -1.81 12.02 -17.03
N ASN A 76 -2.88 11.30 -16.72
CA ASN A 76 -4.25 11.77 -16.87
C ASN A 76 -4.60 12.92 -15.92
N TRP A 77 -3.99 12.92 -14.72
CA TRP A 77 -4.07 14.08 -13.83
C TRP A 77 -3.51 15.36 -14.47
N ARG A 78 -2.36 15.30 -15.14
CA ARG A 78 -1.78 16.47 -15.83
C ARG A 78 -2.68 16.99 -16.95
N ILE A 79 -3.32 16.08 -17.70
CA ILE A 79 -4.30 16.44 -18.74
C ILE A 79 -5.46 17.21 -18.12
N LEU A 80 -6.08 16.68 -17.05
CA LEU A 80 -7.17 17.36 -16.34
C LEU A 80 -6.75 18.72 -15.76
N CYS A 81 -5.50 18.88 -15.33
CA CYS A 81 -4.97 20.14 -14.83
C CYS A 81 -4.68 21.20 -15.92
N CYS A 82 -4.79 20.85 -17.20
CA CYS A 82 -4.54 21.81 -18.28
C CYS A 82 -5.50 23.01 -18.20
N LYS A 83 -4.95 24.23 -18.13
CA LYS A 83 -5.72 25.48 -18.00
C LYS A 83 -6.58 25.79 -19.23
N ALA A 84 -6.27 25.19 -20.39
CA ALA A 84 -7.01 25.39 -21.63
C ALA A 84 -8.36 24.64 -21.66
N LEU A 85 -8.60 23.71 -20.73
CA LEU A 85 -9.87 22.98 -20.68
C LEU A 85 -11.03 23.92 -20.33
N PRO A 86 -12.17 23.82 -21.02
CA PRO A 86 -13.32 24.67 -20.76
C PRO A 86 -13.91 24.38 -19.37
N LYS A 87 -14.40 25.44 -18.70
CA LYS A 87 -14.95 25.34 -17.33
C LYS A 87 -16.26 24.55 -17.24
N ASN A 88 -16.89 24.27 -18.38
CA ASN A 88 -18.12 23.51 -18.49
C ASN A 88 -17.90 22.16 -19.20
N LEU A 89 -16.65 21.69 -19.27
CA LEU A 89 -16.29 20.44 -19.92
C LEU A 89 -17.14 19.26 -19.44
N LEU A 90 -17.48 19.24 -18.15
CA LEU A 90 -18.21 18.17 -17.49
C LEU A 90 -19.65 18.56 -17.12
N GLN A 91 -20.23 19.60 -17.73
CA GLN A 91 -21.55 20.14 -17.35
C GLN A 91 -22.70 19.13 -17.37
N ASN A 92 -22.59 18.07 -18.17
CA ASN A 92 -23.59 17.02 -18.31
C ASN A 92 -23.22 15.72 -17.56
N VAL A 93 -22.14 15.76 -16.76
CA VAL A 93 -21.58 14.59 -16.09
C VAL A 93 -21.87 14.67 -14.60
N HIS A 94 -22.40 13.58 -14.05
CA HIS A 94 -22.55 13.43 -12.61
C HIS A 94 -21.32 12.76 -12.00
N CYS A 95 -20.82 13.30 -10.90
CA CYS A 95 -19.58 12.84 -10.28
C CYS A 95 -19.74 12.52 -8.80
N ALA A 96 -18.98 11.53 -8.32
CA ALA A 96 -18.68 11.34 -6.90
C ALA A 96 -17.18 11.08 -6.71
N VAL A 97 -16.63 11.47 -5.56
CA VAL A 97 -15.20 11.30 -5.26
C VAL A 97 -15.05 10.69 -3.87
N LEU A 98 -14.38 9.54 -3.81
CA LEU A 98 -13.91 8.90 -2.60
C LEU A 98 -12.38 9.00 -2.55
N GLY A 99 -11.87 9.81 -1.64
CA GLY A 99 -10.45 9.88 -1.33
C GLY A 99 -10.05 8.80 -0.34
N LEU A 100 -8.93 8.13 -0.57
CA LEU A 100 -8.27 7.24 0.39
C LEU A 100 -6.99 7.91 0.90
N GLY A 101 -6.85 7.98 2.22
CA GLY A 101 -5.70 8.55 2.89
C GLY A 101 -5.45 7.93 4.25
N ASP A 102 -4.42 8.43 4.92
CA ASP A 102 -4.01 8.01 6.26
C ASP A 102 -3.74 9.28 7.07
N SER A 103 -4.44 9.44 8.19
CA SER A 103 -4.35 10.64 9.03
C SER A 103 -3.04 10.78 9.80
N THR A 104 -2.18 9.75 9.84
CA THR A 104 -0.80 9.89 10.35
C THR A 104 0.08 10.75 9.44
N TYR A 105 -0.32 10.95 8.19
CA TYR A 105 0.37 11.80 7.24
C TYR A 105 -0.19 13.21 7.24
N GLN A 106 0.71 14.21 7.28
CA GLN A 106 0.36 15.64 7.27
C GLN A 106 -0.56 16.02 6.09
N LYS A 107 -0.34 15.41 4.91
CA LYS A 107 -1.15 15.65 3.71
C LYS A 107 -2.25 14.60 3.55
N TYR A 108 -3.04 14.44 4.61
CA TYR A 108 -4.18 13.53 4.64
C TYR A 108 -5.14 13.79 3.46
N ASN A 109 -5.36 12.75 2.65
CA ASN A 109 -6.31 12.73 1.54
C ASN A 109 -6.07 13.82 0.46
N PHE A 110 -4.84 14.32 0.34
CA PHE A 110 -4.52 15.47 -0.52
C PHE A 110 -4.83 15.23 -2.00
N ALA A 111 -4.64 13.99 -2.49
CA ALA A 111 -4.94 13.63 -3.88
C ALA A 111 -6.44 13.74 -4.17
N GLY A 112 -7.29 13.10 -3.37
CA GLY A 112 -8.75 13.19 -3.49
C GLY A 112 -9.25 14.63 -3.40
N LYS A 113 -8.74 15.40 -2.43
CA LYS A 113 -9.07 16.84 -2.27
C LYS A 113 -8.70 17.66 -3.51
N LYS A 114 -7.52 17.43 -4.09
CA LYS A 114 -7.06 18.12 -5.32
C LYS A 114 -7.96 17.77 -6.50
N LEU A 115 -8.27 16.48 -6.69
CA LEU A 115 -9.13 16.03 -7.78
C LEU A 115 -10.52 16.66 -7.66
N TYR A 116 -11.16 16.58 -6.51
CA TYR A 116 -12.49 17.14 -6.27
C TYR A 116 -12.56 18.63 -6.62
N ARG A 117 -11.58 19.43 -6.13
CA ARG A 117 -11.50 20.86 -6.46
C ARG A 117 -11.35 21.10 -7.95
N ARG A 118 -10.54 20.28 -8.64
CA ARG A 118 -10.33 20.44 -10.09
C ARG A 118 -11.56 20.04 -10.88
N LEU A 119 -12.24 18.96 -10.51
CA LEU A 119 -13.51 18.56 -11.09
C LEU A 119 -14.53 19.70 -10.94
N ASN A 120 -14.68 20.29 -9.75
CA ASN A 120 -15.58 21.43 -9.53
C ASN A 120 -15.33 22.61 -10.49
N GLN A 121 -14.06 22.86 -10.88
CA GLN A 121 -13.72 23.91 -11.85
C GLN A 121 -14.09 23.57 -13.31
N LEU A 122 -14.37 22.29 -13.61
CA LEU A 122 -14.77 21.78 -14.92
C LEU A 122 -16.29 21.59 -15.04
N GLY A 123 -17.04 21.92 -13.98
CA GLY A 123 -18.49 22.07 -14.00
C GLY A 123 -19.38 20.83 -13.87
N PRO A 124 -18.97 19.68 -13.28
CA PRO A 124 -19.86 18.55 -13.09
C PRO A 124 -20.94 18.82 -12.06
N SER A 125 -21.99 18.00 -12.07
CA SER A 125 -22.94 17.90 -10.97
C SER A 125 -22.46 16.85 -9.97
N PHE A 126 -22.10 17.25 -8.76
CA PHE A 126 -21.74 16.27 -7.73
C PHE A 126 -22.98 15.57 -7.17
N LEU A 127 -22.91 14.25 -7.03
CA LEU A 127 -23.96 13.43 -6.42
C LEU A 127 -24.01 13.61 -4.89
N MET A 128 -22.87 13.95 -4.30
CA MET A 128 -22.63 13.98 -2.86
C MET A 128 -21.37 14.80 -2.55
N GLU A 129 -21.15 15.09 -1.27
CA GLU A 129 -19.90 15.70 -0.82
C GLU A 129 -18.70 14.77 -0.97
N LEU A 130 -17.49 15.34 -0.96
CA LEU A 130 -16.24 14.59 -1.00
C LEU A 130 -16.12 13.68 0.23
N ALA A 131 -16.11 12.36 0.01
CA ALA A 131 -15.84 11.38 1.06
C ALA A 131 -14.34 11.15 1.24
N LEU A 132 -13.87 11.11 2.49
CA LEU A 132 -12.45 11.00 2.84
C LEU A 132 -12.23 9.81 3.77
N ALA A 133 -11.88 8.66 3.20
CA ALA A 133 -11.56 7.45 3.95
C ALA A 133 -10.19 7.53 4.62
N ASP A 134 -10.13 7.07 5.86
CA ASP A 134 -8.92 7.02 6.68
C ASP A 134 -8.50 5.58 6.97
N ASP A 135 -7.28 5.22 6.59
CA ASP A 135 -6.69 3.91 6.89
C ASP A 135 -6.47 3.70 8.40
N GLN A 136 -6.40 4.79 9.18
CA GLN A 136 -6.27 4.74 10.65
C GLN A 136 -7.60 4.63 11.38
N HIS A 137 -8.73 4.72 10.67
CA HIS A 137 -10.03 4.50 11.28
C HIS A 137 -10.09 3.07 11.87
N GLU A 138 -10.89 2.85 12.92
CA GLU A 138 -10.98 1.53 13.57
C GLU A 138 -11.46 0.42 12.62
N LEU A 139 -12.27 0.80 11.63
CA LEU A 139 -12.73 -0.04 10.50
C LEU A 139 -11.89 0.14 9.23
N GLY A 140 -10.80 0.90 9.32
CA GLY A 140 -10.04 1.41 8.18
C GLY A 140 -10.96 2.09 7.16
N ILE A 141 -10.66 1.86 5.88
CA ILE A 141 -11.39 2.44 4.75
C ILE A 141 -12.90 2.10 4.76
N GLU A 142 -13.31 0.96 5.33
CA GLU A 142 -14.72 0.54 5.33
C GLU A 142 -15.62 1.51 6.12
N GLY A 143 -15.07 2.18 7.14
CA GLY A 143 -15.83 3.13 7.96
C GLY A 143 -16.38 4.32 7.15
N THR A 144 -15.70 4.72 6.07
CA THR A 144 -16.18 5.75 5.15
C THR A 144 -16.81 5.17 3.90
N TYR A 145 -16.35 4.00 3.44
CA TYR A 145 -16.88 3.36 2.24
C TYR A 145 -18.37 3.00 2.36
N GLU A 146 -18.82 2.43 3.50
CA GLU A 146 -20.22 1.99 3.61
C GLU A 146 -21.22 3.15 3.53
N PRO A 147 -21.07 4.26 4.29
CA PRO A 147 -21.94 5.43 4.12
C PRO A 147 -21.86 6.02 2.71
N PHE A 148 -20.65 6.09 2.14
CA PHE A 148 -20.45 6.58 0.76
C PHE A 148 -21.21 5.74 -0.26
N ARG A 149 -21.11 4.41 -0.17
CA ARG A 149 -21.80 3.46 -1.05
C ARG A 149 -23.32 3.65 -0.97
N ASP A 150 -23.86 3.74 0.24
CA ASP A 150 -25.30 3.81 0.47
C ASP A 150 -25.88 5.12 -0.05
N GLU A 151 -25.23 6.25 0.24
CA GLU A 151 -25.64 7.54 -0.30
C GLU A 151 -25.48 7.57 -1.83
N LEU A 152 -24.41 7.02 -2.40
CA LEU A 152 -24.14 7.03 -3.84
C LEU A 152 -25.27 6.34 -4.60
N PHE A 153 -25.63 5.12 -4.20
CA PHE A 153 -26.69 4.39 -4.88
C PHE A 153 -28.08 4.99 -4.65
N GLN A 154 -28.32 5.63 -3.50
CA GLN A 154 -29.56 6.41 -3.31
C GLN A 154 -29.65 7.60 -4.28
N GLN A 155 -28.54 8.31 -4.53
CA GLN A 155 -28.55 9.45 -5.45
C GLN A 155 -28.69 8.98 -6.90
N ILE A 156 -27.98 7.93 -7.30
CA ILE A 156 -28.12 7.32 -8.63
C ILE A 156 -29.57 6.84 -8.87
N TRP A 157 -30.19 6.23 -7.85
CA TRP A 157 -31.59 5.79 -7.92
C TRP A 157 -32.54 6.95 -8.23
N LYS A 158 -32.39 8.09 -7.55
CA LYS A 158 -33.22 9.29 -7.74
C LYS A 158 -33.12 9.88 -9.15
N MET A 159 -31.96 9.73 -9.78
CA MET A 159 -31.74 10.22 -11.15
C MET A 159 -32.41 9.34 -12.20
N ASN A 160 -32.82 8.12 -11.84
CA ASN A 160 -33.46 7.17 -12.75
C ASN A 160 -32.66 6.90 -14.04
N LEU A 161 -31.31 6.86 -13.93
CA LEU A 161 -30.42 6.60 -15.07
C LEU A 161 -30.49 5.15 -15.57
N TYR A 162 -30.81 4.21 -14.69
CA TYR A 162 -30.74 2.78 -14.94
C TYR A 162 -32.09 2.13 -14.63
N PRO A 163 -32.99 1.95 -15.62
CA PRO A 163 -34.36 1.50 -15.39
C PRO A 163 -34.50 0.14 -14.68
N GLY A 164 -33.48 -0.73 -14.78
CA GLY A 164 -33.46 -2.06 -14.14
C GLY A 164 -32.80 -2.08 -12.75
N MET A 165 -32.36 -0.92 -12.25
CA MET A 165 -31.66 -0.84 -10.97
C MET A 165 -32.53 -1.42 -9.84
N ILE A 166 -31.89 -1.94 -8.80
CA ILE A 166 -32.53 -2.27 -7.51
C ILE A 166 -31.76 -1.53 -6.42
N LEU A 167 -32.44 -0.74 -5.58
CA LEU A 167 -31.76 0.04 -4.54
C LEU A 167 -31.15 -0.84 -3.44
N ASN A 168 -31.94 -1.81 -2.97
CA ASN A 168 -31.58 -2.76 -1.92
C ASN A 168 -31.58 -4.17 -2.50
N PRO A 169 -30.42 -4.68 -2.96
CA PRO A 169 -30.35 -6.01 -3.55
C PRO A 169 -30.53 -7.09 -2.48
N ASP A 170 -31.00 -8.27 -2.91
CA ASP A 170 -31.15 -9.43 -2.05
C ASP A 170 -29.78 -9.98 -1.62
N ASP A 171 -29.50 -9.94 -0.32
CA ASP A 171 -28.26 -10.44 0.28
C ASP A 171 -28.12 -11.97 0.18
N SER A 172 -29.18 -12.71 -0.16
CA SER A 172 -29.11 -14.15 -0.41
C SER A 172 -28.58 -14.50 -1.80
N LYS A 173 -28.60 -13.54 -2.74
CA LYS A 173 -28.14 -13.77 -4.11
C LYS A 173 -26.62 -13.76 -4.15
N CYS A 174 -26.04 -14.75 -4.83
CA CYS A 174 -24.63 -14.75 -5.20
C CYS A 174 -24.50 -14.51 -6.71
N LEU A 175 -23.74 -13.49 -7.10
CA LEU A 175 -23.39 -13.28 -8.50
C LEU A 175 -22.27 -14.23 -8.93
N PRO A 176 -22.15 -14.54 -10.24
CA PRO A 176 -20.99 -15.23 -10.77
C PRO A 176 -19.70 -14.48 -10.47
N SER A 177 -18.65 -15.23 -10.16
CA SER A 177 -17.27 -14.73 -10.01
C SER A 177 -16.84 -13.91 -11.21
N ARG A 178 -16.00 -12.90 -10.99
CA ARG A 178 -15.38 -12.07 -12.04
C ARG A 178 -14.55 -12.90 -13.02
N TYR A 179 -14.08 -14.07 -12.59
CA TYR A 179 -13.36 -15.01 -13.44
C TYR A 179 -14.18 -16.27 -13.73
N GLU A 180 -13.90 -16.84 -14.89
CA GLU A 180 -14.18 -18.24 -15.19
C GLU A 180 -12.89 -19.04 -15.02
N VAL A 181 -13.01 -20.21 -14.39
CA VAL A 181 -11.89 -21.14 -14.16
C VAL A 181 -12.17 -22.41 -14.97
N SER A 182 -11.24 -22.78 -15.85
CA SER A 182 -11.27 -24.07 -16.56
C SER A 182 -10.05 -24.91 -16.22
N PHE A 183 -10.22 -26.24 -16.22
CA PHE A 183 -9.15 -27.21 -15.97
C PHE A 183 -8.70 -27.82 -17.30
N ASP A 184 -7.88 -27.11 -18.07
CA ASP A 184 -7.38 -27.54 -19.37
C ASP A 184 -5.88 -27.85 -19.32
N GLU A 185 -5.48 -29.06 -19.76
CA GLU A 185 -4.08 -29.48 -19.87
C GLU A 185 -3.30 -28.73 -20.97
N ASN A 186 -4.00 -28.14 -21.94
CA ASN A 186 -3.40 -27.48 -23.12
C ASN A 186 -3.22 -25.97 -22.98
N SER A 187 -3.22 -25.45 -21.76
CA SER A 187 -3.22 -24.01 -21.53
C SER A 187 -1.83 -23.40 -21.67
N LEU A 188 -1.59 -22.86 -22.87
CA LEU A 188 -0.47 -21.97 -23.21
C LEU A 188 -0.34 -20.89 -22.15
N SER A 189 0.88 -20.77 -21.60
CA SER A 189 1.37 -19.74 -20.70
C SER A 189 0.62 -18.42 -20.85
N ILE A 190 0.12 -17.88 -19.73
CA ILE A 190 -0.39 -16.50 -19.65
C ILE A 190 0.58 -15.62 -20.44
N GLN A 191 0.11 -15.04 -21.54
CA GLN A 191 0.97 -14.24 -22.41
C GLN A 191 1.69 -13.23 -21.52
N ASN A 192 3.02 -13.32 -21.50
CA ASN A 192 3.88 -12.41 -20.78
C ASN A 192 3.57 -11.02 -21.31
N ASP A 193 2.72 -10.28 -20.60
CA ASP A 193 2.57 -8.87 -20.83
C ASP A 193 3.90 -8.26 -20.37
N ASN A 194 4.84 -8.16 -21.33
CA ASN A 194 6.15 -7.57 -21.22
C ASN A 194 6.00 -6.07 -20.98
N LYS A 195 5.38 -5.70 -19.86
CA LYS A 195 5.55 -4.36 -19.31
C LYS A 195 6.90 -4.39 -18.62
N GLU A 196 7.77 -3.48 -19.05
CA GLU A 196 9.16 -3.19 -18.65
C GLU A 196 9.38 -2.93 -17.15
N ASN A 197 8.40 -3.28 -16.33
CA ASN A 197 8.23 -2.95 -14.93
C ASN A 197 7.63 -4.16 -14.17
N SER A 198 7.86 -5.38 -14.65
CA SER A 198 7.42 -6.62 -14.02
C SER A 198 8.34 -7.02 -12.88
N PHE A 199 7.82 -7.82 -11.95
CA PHE A 199 8.66 -8.43 -10.92
C PHE A 199 9.58 -9.47 -11.54
N VAL A 200 10.78 -9.58 -10.99
CA VAL A 200 11.83 -10.53 -11.39
C VAL A 200 12.19 -11.43 -10.22
N GLU A 201 12.61 -12.65 -10.54
CA GLU A 201 13.12 -13.58 -9.55
C GLU A 201 14.60 -13.29 -9.28
N THR A 202 14.97 -13.23 -8.01
CA THR A 202 16.35 -13.08 -7.55
C THR A 202 16.67 -14.13 -6.50
N ALA A 203 17.91 -14.58 -6.45
CA ALA A 203 18.37 -15.51 -5.42
C ALA A 203 18.69 -14.77 -4.11
N VAL A 204 18.39 -15.42 -2.99
CA VAL A 204 18.85 -15.00 -1.67
C VAL A 204 20.31 -15.38 -1.52
N ILE A 205 21.10 -14.34 -1.36
CA ILE A 205 22.56 -14.35 -1.22
C ILE A 205 22.96 -14.71 0.21
N ALA A 206 22.24 -14.10 1.15
CA ALA A 206 22.58 -14.06 2.54
C ALA A 206 21.31 -13.61 3.27
N ASN A 207 20.79 -14.45 4.16
CA ASN A 207 19.71 -14.07 5.07
C ASN A 207 20.22 -14.19 6.50
N LYS A 208 21.12 -13.28 6.85
CA LYS A 208 21.60 -13.24 8.21
C LYS A 208 20.67 -12.39 9.04
N ARG A 209 20.44 -12.87 10.26
CA ARG A 209 20.25 -11.99 11.40
C ARG A 209 21.57 -11.23 11.64
N LEU A 210 21.95 -10.34 10.71
CA LEU A 210 23.23 -9.61 10.55
C LEU A 210 24.49 -10.48 10.86
N THR A 211 25.15 -11.14 9.89
CA THR A 211 26.45 -10.77 9.22
C THR A 211 26.82 -11.57 7.91
N ALA A 212 27.09 -10.90 6.76
CA ALA A 212 27.67 -11.20 5.38
C ALA A 212 28.17 -12.60 4.85
N GLU A 213 28.21 -13.01 3.54
CA GLU A 213 27.78 -12.53 2.18
C GLU A 213 27.95 -13.62 1.05
N ASN A 214 27.19 -13.54 -0.08
CA ASN A 214 27.57 -13.84 -1.52
C ASN A 214 26.40 -13.77 -2.57
N HIS A 215 26.64 -13.22 -3.79
CA HIS A 215 25.93 -12.10 -4.47
C HIS A 215 25.04 -12.32 -5.79
N PHE A 216 24.07 -11.42 -6.11
CA PHE A 216 23.27 -11.18 -7.36
C PHE A 216 22.84 -9.69 -7.54
N GLN A 217 22.73 -9.17 -8.78
CA GLN A 217 22.69 -7.72 -9.12
C GLN A 217 21.41 -7.24 -9.84
N LEU A 218 20.79 -6.15 -9.33
CA LEU A 218 19.70 -5.36 -9.94
C LEU A 218 20.15 -3.88 -10.00
N SER A 219 19.65 -3.09 -10.96
CA SER A 219 19.97 -1.66 -11.06
C SER A 219 19.07 -0.80 -10.14
N TYR A 220 19.67 0.06 -9.33
CA TYR A 220 18.99 0.97 -8.39
C TYR A 220 19.90 2.16 -8.00
N SER A 221 19.32 3.20 -7.41
CA SER A 221 20.00 4.36 -6.83
C SER A 221 19.79 4.45 -5.31
N PRO A 222 20.65 5.18 -4.56
CA PRO A 222 20.37 5.45 -3.15
C PRO A 222 18.98 6.04 -2.93
N GLY A 223 18.29 5.59 -1.89
CA GLY A 223 16.91 5.98 -1.60
C GLY A 223 15.85 5.21 -2.41
N ASP A 224 16.22 4.37 -3.37
CA ASP A 224 15.25 3.50 -4.04
C ASP A 224 14.69 2.44 -3.10
N VAL A 225 13.54 1.89 -3.50
CA VAL A 225 12.76 0.93 -2.72
C VAL A 225 12.71 -0.40 -3.47
N LEU A 226 12.93 -1.49 -2.74
CA LEU A 226 12.67 -2.84 -3.24
C LEU A 226 11.25 -3.26 -2.83
N MET A 227 10.42 -3.54 -3.83
CA MET A 227 9.14 -4.21 -3.66
C MET A 227 9.38 -5.71 -3.64
N ILE A 228 8.85 -6.40 -2.64
CA ILE A 228 8.96 -7.84 -2.49
C ILE A 228 7.56 -8.44 -2.48
N HIS A 229 7.34 -9.44 -3.32
CA HIS A 229 6.13 -10.24 -3.28
C HIS A 229 6.35 -11.44 -2.35
N PRO A 230 5.71 -11.52 -1.17
CA PRO A 230 5.87 -12.66 -0.28
C PRO A 230 4.99 -13.85 -0.69
N ASN A 231 5.30 -15.02 -0.14
CA ASN A 231 4.40 -16.17 -0.14
C ASN A 231 3.77 -16.37 1.24
N ASN A 232 2.59 -16.99 1.27
CA ASN A 232 1.98 -17.48 2.51
C ASN A 232 2.92 -18.44 3.25
N LEU A 233 2.81 -18.42 4.58
CA LEU A 233 3.55 -19.32 5.45
C LEU A 233 2.95 -20.73 5.38
N SER A 234 3.79 -21.76 5.47
CA SER A 234 3.34 -23.16 5.37
C SER A 234 2.26 -23.52 6.40
N GLU A 235 2.37 -23.02 7.63
CA GLU A 235 1.33 -23.25 8.64
C GLU A 235 0.00 -22.58 8.29
N THR A 236 0.02 -21.45 7.56
CA THR A 236 -1.19 -20.77 7.11
C THR A 236 -1.84 -21.53 5.95
N LEU A 237 -1.03 -22.03 5.02
CA LEU A 237 -1.49 -22.89 3.93
C LEU A 237 -2.12 -24.18 4.46
N ASN A 238 -1.48 -24.85 5.42
CA ASN A 238 -2.00 -26.09 6.00
C ASN A 238 -3.37 -25.89 6.63
N ILE A 239 -3.56 -24.81 7.41
CA ILE A 239 -4.87 -24.48 8.00
C ILE A 239 -5.91 -24.27 6.89
N ALA A 240 -5.56 -23.57 5.82
CA ALA A 240 -6.49 -23.30 4.72
C ALA A 240 -6.85 -24.58 3.95
N TYR A 241 -5.87 -25.43 3.62
CA TYR A 241 -6.11 -26.68 2.90
C TYR A 241 -6.96 -27.65 3.71
N GLU A 242 -6.68 -27.80 5.01
CA GLU A 242 -7.49 -28.60 5.92
C GLU A 242 -8.92 -28.03 6.03
N ALA A 243 -9.06 -26.71 6.14
CA ALA A 243 -10.37 -26.07 6.24
C ALA A 243 -11.22 -26.18 4.96
N LEU A 244 -10.58 -26.20 3.79
CA LEU A 244 -11.24 -26.30 2.49
C LEU A 244 -11.46 -27.74 2.03
N ASP A 245 -10.88 -28.74 2.71
CA ASP A 245 -10.92 -30.15 2.30
C ASP A 245 -10.48 -30.38 0.84
N ILE A 246 -9.46 -29.62 0.40
CA ILE A 246 -8.93 -29.69 -0.97
C ILE A 246 -7.73 -30.65 -1.00
N ASN A 247 -7.77 -31.62 -1.90
CA ASN A 247 -6.69 -32.59 -2.11
C ASN A 247 -5.57 -32.06 -3.04
N ASP A 248 -4.42 -32.73 -3.00
CA ASP A 248 -3.26 -32.36 -3.81
C ASP A 248 -3.52 -32.43 -5.32
N ASP A 249 -4.31 -33.41 -5.78
CA ASP A 249 -4.66 -33.55 -7.20
C ASP A 249 -5.37 -32.30 -7.73
N LEU A 250 -6.32 -31.74 -6.98
CA LEU A 250 -7.03 -30.51 -7.35
C LEU A 250 -6.14 -29.27 -7.19
N LEU A 251 -5.29 -29.23 -6.15
CA LEU A 251 -4.36 -28.13 -5.93
C LEU A 251 -3.35 -27.97 -7.07
N ASP A 252 -2.82 -29.08 -7.57
CA ASP A 252 -1.75 -29.10 -8.56
C ASP A 252 -2.25 -29.19 -10.00
N ARG A 253 -3.56 -29.42 -10.20
CA ARG A 253 -4.15 -29.43 -11.52
C ARG A 253 -3.99 -28.07 -12.22
N PRO A 254 -3.53 -28.05 -13.48
CA PRO A 254 -3.49 -26.84 -14.29
C PRO A 254 -4.86 -26.16 -14.40
N ILE A 255 -4.88 -24.84 -14.23
CA ILE A 255 -6.07 -24.01 -14.41
C ILE A 255 -5.82 -22.87 -15.41
N THR A 256 -6.89 -22.49 -16.12
CA THR A 256 -6.94 -21.29 -16.94
C THR A 256 -7.95 -20.31 -16.34
N LEU A 257 -7.56 -19.05 -16.25
CA LEU A 257 -8.45 -17.96 -15.84
C LEU A 257 -8.85 -17.13 -17.04
N ARG A 258 -10.16 -16.87 -17.17
CA ARG A 258 -10.72 -15.93 -18.14
C ARG A 258 -11.50 -14.87 -17.41
N SER A 259 -11.26 -13.60 -17.73
CA SER A 259 -12.11 -12.54 -17.22
C SER A 259 -13.49 -12.61 -17.88
N ARG A 260 -14.55 -12.56 -17.09
CA ARG A 260 -15.92 -12.45 -17.61
C ARG A 260 -16.21 -11.06 -18.16
N GLU A 261 -15.43 -10.07 -17.73
CA GLU A 261 -15.67 -8.66 -17.95
C GLU A 261 -14.37 -8.00 -18.41
N THR A 262 -14.38 -7.33 -19.55
CA THR A 262 -13.15 -6.76 -20.15
C THR A 262 -12.48 -5.70 -19.27
N CYS A 263 -13.25 -5.06 -18.38
CA CYS A 263 -12.78 -4.06 -17.43
C CYS A 263 -12.09 -4.65 -16.19
N ILE A 264 -12.18 -5.97 -15.97
CA ILE A 264 -11.52 -6.65 -14.86
C ILE A 264 -10.18 -7.22 -15.33
N PRO A 265 -9.05 -6.74 -14.79
CA PRO A 265 -7.73 -7.25 -15.17
C PRO A 265 -7.53 -8.67 -14.64
N LEU A 266 -6.88 -9.53 -15.44
CA LEU A 266 -6.43 -10.84 -14.96
C LEU A 266 -5.36 -10.70 -13.87
N PRO A 267 -5.16 -11.73 -13.03
CA PRO A 267 -4.04 -11.78 -12.09
C PRO A 267 -2.70 -11.49 -12.80
N PRO A 268 -1.77 -10.77 -12.15
CA PRO A 268 -0.50 -10.42 -12.77
C PRO A 268 0.28 -11.66 -13.23
N SER A 269 0.68 -11.68 -14.51
CA SER A 269 1.38 -12.82 -15.12
C SER A 269 2.66 -13.23 -14.38
N PHE A 270 3.35 -12.28 -13.74
CA PHE A 270 4.56 -12.56 -12.96
C PHE A 270 4.34 -13.46 -11.74
N LEU A 271 3.10 -13.54 -11.22
CA LEU A 271 2.75 -14.48 -10.14
C LEU A 271 2.61 -15.91 -10.65
N CYS A 272 2.34 -16.03 -11.93
CA CYS A 272 1.92 -17.24 -12.61
C CYS A 272 2.90 -17.57 -13.75
N LYS A 273 4.21 -17.47 -13.51
CA LYS A 273 5.21 -17.96 -14.47
C LYS A 273 5.04 -19.47 -14.64
N GLY A 274 4.74 -19.90 -15.86
CA GLY A 274 4.48 -21.30 -16.19
C GLY A 274 3.00 -21.65 -16.09
N THR A 275 2.71 -22.87 -15.67
CA THR A 275 1.34 -23.37 -15.54
C THR A 275 0.73 -22.87 -14.23
N LEU A 276 -0.42 -22.21 -14.33
CA LEU A 276 -1.16 -21.76 -13.15
C LEU A 276 -1.87 -22.94 -12.50
N SER A 277 -1.81 -23.04 -11.17
CA SER A 277 -2.53 -24.03 -10.36
C SER A 277 -3.16 -23.36 -9.14
N LEU A 278 -4.11 -24.03 -8.49
CA LEU A 278 -4.69 -23.52 -7.25
C LEU A 278 -3.64 -23.43 -6.13
N ARG A 279 -2.72 -24.41 -6.05
CA ARG A 279 -1.59 -24.35 -5.11
C ARG A 279 -0.84 -23.03 -5.26
N ARG A 280 -0.52 -22.65 -6.51
CA ARG A 280 0.19 -21.41 -6.78
C ARG A 280 -0.62 -20.18 -6.36
N CYS A 281 -1.93 -20.16 -6.62
CA CYS A 281 -2.81 -19.10 -6.15
C CYS A 281 -2.81 -18.98 -4.61
N PHE A 282 -2.92 -20.10 -3.89
CA PHE A 282 -2.85 -20.09 -2.43
C PHE A 282 -1.48 -19.67 -1.90
N GLU A 283 -0.38 -20.05 -2.55
CA GLU A 283 0.96 -19.68 -2.12
C GLU A 283 1.25 -18.19 -2.29
N CYS A 284 0.91 -17.60 -3.45
CA CYS A 284 1.40 -16.28 -3.82
C CYS A 284 0.34 -15.31 -4.35
N TYR A 285 -0.95 -15.64 -4.35
CA TYR A 285 -1.99 -14.73 -4.83
C TYR A 285 -3.00 -14.36 -3.74
N PHE A 286 -3.52 -15.32 -3.00
CA PHE A 286 -4.50 -15.10 -1.94
C PHE A 286 -3.85 -14.73 -0.62
N ASP A 287 -4.24 -13.63 0.03
CA ASP A 287 -3.74 -13.26 1.35
C ASP A 287 -4.56 -13.96 2.45
N LEU A 288 -4.02 -15.07 2.95
CA LEU A 288 -4.65 -15.91 3.96
C LEU A 288 -4.31 -15.49 5.39
N GLN A 289 -3.29 -14.63 5.55
CA GLN A 289 -2.80 -14.18 6.84
C GLN A 289 -3.37 -12.82 7.26
N MET A 290 -3.98 -12.08 6.32
CA MET A 290 -4.72 -10.86 6.63
C MET A 290 -5.94 -11.13 7.53
N VAL A 291 -6.25 -10.14 8.36
CA VAL A 291 -7.50 -10.09 9.13
C VAL A 291 -8.65 -9.80 8.16
N PRO A 292 -9.65 -10.71 8.00
CA PRO A 292 -10.72 -10.52 7.03
C PRO A 292 -11.54 -9.28 7.35
N ARG A 293 -11.92 -8.54 6.30
CA ARG A 293 -12.82 -7.38 6.38
C ARG A 293 -14.28 -7.82 6.41
N ARG A 294 -15.21 -6.90 6.68
CA ARG A 294 -16.65 -7.25 6.72
C ARG A 294 -17.18 -7.74 5.38
N SER A 295 -16.61 -7.25 4.28
CA SER A 295 -16.90 -7.75 2.93
C SER A 295 -16.61 -9.25 2.75
N PHE A 296 -15.54 -9.77 3.37
CA PHE A 296 -15.22 -11.20 3.35
C PHE A 296 -16.36 -12.04 3.95
N PHE A 297 -16.83 -11.64 5.13
CA PHE A 297 -17.93 -12.33 5.82
C PHE A 297 -19.24 -12.26 5.02
N ARG A 298 -19.50 -11.12 4.36
CA ARG A 298 -20.67 -10.95 3.48
C ARG A 298 -20.61 -11.93 2.30
N THR A 299 -19.47 -12.03 1.62
CA THR A 299 -19.28 -12.95 0.49
C THR A 299 -19.36 -14.41 0.94
N LEU A 300 -18.72 -14.76 2.06
CA LEU A 300 -18.73 -16.13 2.57
C LEU A 300 -20.14 -16.54 3.05
N GLY A 301 -20.88 -15.65 3.70
CA GLY A 301 -22.27 -15.88 4.10
C GLY A 301 -23.22 -16.09 2.92
N LYS A 302 -22.98 -15.42 1.79
CA LYS A 302 -23.72 -15.66 0.53
C LYS A 302 -23.51 -17.06 -0.04
N LEU A 303 -22.33 -17.63 0.17
CA LEU A 303 -21.95 -18.97 -0.30
C LEU A 303 -22.36 -20.08 0.65
N SER A 304 -22.64 -19.76 1.92
CA SER A 304 -22.98 -20.76 2.92
C SER A 304 -24.34 -21.39 2.66
N ALA A 305 -24.33 -22.72 2.52
CA ALA A 305 -25.53 -23.56 2.49
C ALA A 305 -25.93 -24.06 3.90
N ILE A 306 -25.14 -23.75 4.92
CA ILE A 306 -25.35 -24.23 6.30
C ILE A 306 -25.98 -23.08 7.08
N ASN A 307 -27.23 -23.25 7.52
CA ASN A 307 -28.02 -22.16 8.11
C ASN A 307 -27.31 -21.47 9.27
N ASP A 308 -26.78 -22.22 10.23
CA ASP A 308 -26.14 -21.66 11.42
C ASP A 308 -24.87 -20.88 11.08
N GLU A 309 -24.03 -21.41 10.19
CA GLU A 309 -22.83 -20.70 9.73
C GLU A 309 -23.19 -19.49 8.87
N LYS A 310 -24.19 -19.60 8.00
CA LYS A 310 -24.70 -18.50 7.17
C LYS A 310 -25.17 -17.34 8.04
N GLU A 311 -26.01 -17.62 9.03
CA GLU A 311 -26.52 -16.61 9.96
C GLU A 311 -25.36 -15.90 10.65
N ARG A 312 -24.41 -16.66 11.22
CA ARG A 312 -23.27 -16.08 11.92
C ARG A 312 -22.35 -15.26 11.01
N LEU A 313 -22.10 -15.73 9.78
CA LEU A 313 -21.30 -14.99 8.80
C LEU A 313 -21.97 -13.66 8.42
N LEU A 314 -23.29 -13.65 8.23
CA LEU A 314 -24.03 -12.43 7.91
C LEU A 314 -24.12 -11.48 9.11
N GLU A 315 -24.20 -11.98 10.34
CA GLU A 315 -24.06 -11.16 11.55
C GLU A 315 -22.70 -10.48 11.61
N LEU A 316 -21.61 -11.22 11.42
CA LEU A 316 -20.24 -10.66 11.38
C LEU A 316 -20.06 -9.64 10.24
N ALA A 317 -20.79 -9.80 9.14
CA ALA A 317 -20.79 -8.82 8.07
C ALA A 317 -21.58 -7.55 8.41
N LYS A 318 -22.57 -7.61 9.31
CA LYS A 318 -23.54 -6.55 9.57
C LYS A 318 -23.27 -5.79 10.88
N TYR A 319 -23.01 -6.51 11.96
CA TYR A 319 -22.87 -5.96 13.30
C TYR A 319 -21.40 -5.72 13.64
N ILE A 320 -21.07 -4.45 13.86
CA ILE A 320 -19.70 -4.00 14.09
C ILE A 320 -19.09 -4.63 15.35
N ASP A 321 -19.84 -4.74 16.45
CA ASP A 321 -19.32 -5.27 17.70
C ASP A 321 -18.97 -6.76 17.59
N ASP A 322 -19.85 -7.54 16.96
CA ASP A 322 -19.59 -8.96 16.65
C ASP A 322 -18.34 -9.14 15.79
N TYR A 323 -18.19 -8.33 14.74
CA TYR A 323 -17.00 -8.33 13.89
C TYR A 323 -15.73 -8.01 14.71
N LEU A 324 -15.80 -6.96 15.54
CA LEU A 324 -14.67 -6.52 16.33
C LEU A 324 -14.23 -7.59 17.33
N ASP A 325 -15.17 -8.25 18.02
CA ASP A 325 -14.86 -9.30 18.99
C ASP A 325 -14.37 -10.60 18.36
N TYR A 326 -15.01 -11.06 17.29
CA TYR A 326 -14.64 -12.30 16.64
C TYR A 326 -13.32 -12.18 15.87
N CYS A 327 -13.17 -11.11 15.10
CA CYS A 327 -12.13 -10.99 14.07
C CYS A 327 -11.04 -9.98 14.46
N TRP A 328 -11.40 -8.71 14.62
CA TRP A 328 -10.44 -7.61 14.65
C TRP A 328 -9.59 -7.57 15.92
N ARG A 329 -10.23 -7.61 17.10
CA ARG A 329 -9.56 -7.59 18.42
C ARG A 329 -8.61 -8.78 18.60
N PRO A 330 -8.98 -10.04 18.27
CA PRO A 330 -8.05 -11.17 18.33
C PRO A 330 -7.15 -11.30 17.08
N ARG A 331 -7.25 -10.37 16.13
CA ARG A 331 -6.50 -10.37 14.86
C ARG A 331 -6.60 -11.73 14.15
N ARG A 332 -7.81 -12.30 14.13
CA ARG A 332 -8.08 -13.60 13.52
C ARG A 332 -7.78 -13.52 12.03
N THR A 333 -7.08 -14.52 11.48
CA THR A 333 -6.71 -14.51 10.06
C THR A 333 -7.82 -15.13 9.20
N ILE A 334 -7.72 -14.94 7.88
CA ILE A 334 -8.60 -15.63 6.93
C ILE A 334 -8.48 -17.14 7.07
N ALA A 335 -7.27 -17.69 7.14
CA ALA A 335 -7.09 -19.14 7.32
C ALA A 335 -7.77 -19.66 8.60
N GLU A 336 -7.61 -18.96 9.72
CA GLU A 336 -8.30 -19.33 10.97
C GLU A 336 -9.82 -19.24 10.82
N THR A 337 -10.32 -18.22 10.11
CA THR A 337 -11.75 -18.05 9.87
C THR A 337 -12.32 -19.17 9.00
N LEU A 338 -11.58 -19.64 7.99
CA LEU A 338 -12.00 -20.81 7.19
C LEU A 338 -12.15 -22.05 8.06
N ARG A 339 -11.20 -22.28 8.98
CA ARG A 339 -11.28 -23.41 9.91
C ARG A 339 -12.49 -23.33 10.83
N ASP A 340 -12.81 -22.12 11.31
CA ASP A 340 -13.94 -21.91 12.22
C ASP A 340 -15.31 -22.06 11.51
N PHE A 341 -15.36 -21.79 10.19
CA PHE A 341 -16.51 -21.99 9.32
C PHE A 341 -16.27 -23.11 8.30
N HIS A 342 -15.73 -24.24 8.76
CA HIS A 342 -15.28 -25.34 7.90
C HIS A 342 -16.40 -25.90 7.01
N ALA A 343 -17.65 -25.97 7.49
CA ALA A 343 -18.74 -26.55 6.71
C ALA A 343 -19.10 -25.69 5.49
N THR A 344 -18.96 -24.37 5.60
CA THR A 344 -19.04 -23.42 4.49
C THR A 344 -17.76 -23.47 3.65
N ALA A 345 -16.59 -23.43 4.29
CA ALA A 345 -15.29 -23.36 3.61
C ALA A 345 -15.08 -24.51 2.62
N ARG A 346 -15.33 -25.76 3.04
CA ARG A 346 -15.19 -26.95 2.18
C ARG A 346 -16.13 -26.99 0.97
N ASN A 347 -17.15 -26.13 0.95
CA ASN A 347 -18.15 -26.07 -0.12
C ASN A 347 -18.00 -24.82 -0.99
N ILE A 348 -16.93 -24.03 -0.85
CA ILE A 348 -16.67 -22.88 -1.71
C ILE A 348 -16.36 -23.37 -3.14
N PRO A 349 -17.12 -22.96 -4.17
CA PRO A 349 -16.77 -23.26 -5.56
C PRO A 349 -15.42 -22.67 -5.93
N VAL A 350 -14.64 -23.36 -6.75
CA VAL A 350 -13.26 -22.99 -7.10
C VAL A 350 -13.19 -21.58 -7.69
N GLU A 351 -14.12 -21.21 -8.57
CA GLU A 351 -14.18 -19.88 -9.17
C GLU A 351 -14.49 -18.77 -8.16
N MET A 352 -15.17 -19.09 -7.05
CA MET A 352 -15.52 -18.15 -6.00
C MET A 352 -14.36 -17.88 -5.04
N LEU A 353 -13.30 -18.68 -5.05
CA LEU A 353 -12.08 -18.41 -4.27
C LEU A 353 -11.51 -17.01 -4.60
N PHE A 354 -11.64 -16.59 -5.87
CA PHE A 354 -11.19 -15.28 -6.36
C PHE A 354 -12.09 -14.10 -5.96
N GLU A 355 -13.29 -14.36 -5.45
CA GLU A 355 -14.16 -13.34 -4.85
C GLU A 355 -14.06 -13.32 -3.33
N VAL A 356 -13.81 -14.48 -2.72
CA VAL A 356 -13.70 -14.63 -1.28
C VAL A 356 -12.37 -14.09 -0.79
N PHE A 357 -11.26 -14.42 -1.45
CA PHE A 357 -9.95 -14.10 -0.92
C PHE A 357 -9.38 -12.77 -1.44
N PRO A 358 -8.93 -11.90 -0.54
CA PRO A 358 -8.16 -10.72 -0.90
C PRO A 358 -6.78 -11.11 -1.43
N LEU A 359 -6.10 -10.16 -2.08
CA LEU A 359 -4.84 -10.40 -2.76
C LEU A 359 -3.62 -10.09 -1.89
N ILE A 360 -2.57 -10.90 -2.01
CA ILE A 360 -1.25 -10.57 -1.44
C ILE A 360 -0.74 -9.30 -2.12
N ARG A 361 -0.39 -8.30 -1.29
CA ARG A 361 0.22 -7.05 -1.76
C ARG A 361 1.73 -7.08 -1.55
N PRO A 362 2.53 -6.76 -2.58
CA PRO A 362 3.96 -6.57 -2.43
C PRO A 362 4.29 -5.57 -1.32
N ARG A 363 5.34 -5.84 -0.56
CA ARG A 363 5.82 -4.97 0.51
C ARG A 363 7.04 -4.17 0.06
N ALA A 364 7.02 -2.88 0.38
CA ALA A 364 8.11 -1.95 0.11
C ALA A 364 9.14 -1.99 1.23
N PHE A 365 10.42 -2.04 0.88
CA PHE A 365 11.55 -1.84 1.79
C PHE A 365 12.54 -0.86 1.19
N SER A 366 12.94 0.17 1.94
CA SER A 366 14.01 1.08 1.52
C SER A 366 15.31 0.29 1.39
N ILE A 367 15.99 0.45 0.25
CA ILE A 367 17.24 -0.27 -0.01
C ILE A 367 18.34 0.29 0.90
N ALA A 368 19.02 -0.60 1.63
CA ALA A 368 20.04 -0.26 2.61
C ALA A 368 21.47 -0.35 2.08
N SER A 369 21.67 -0.91 0.89
CA SER A 369 22.96 -0.99 0.19
C SER A 369 23.15 0.19 -0.75
N CYS A 370 24.39 0.54 -1.04
CA CYS A 370 24.77 1.48 -2.10
C CYS A 370 25.16 0.73 -3.37
N PRO A 371 24.65 1.10 -4.56
CA PRO A 371 24.87 0.37 -5.81
C PRO A 371 26.33 0.41 -6.30
N ILE A 372 27.13 1.36 -5.83
CA ILE A 372 28.56 1.49 -6.23
C ILE A 372 29.47 0.69 -5.31
N THR A 373 29.15 0.63 -4.01
CA THR A 373 30.05 0.03 -3.00
C THR A 373 29.63 -1.37 -2.60
N HIS A 374 28.36 -1.71 -2.79
CA HIS A 374 27.85 -3.03 -2.52
C HIS A 374 27.59 -3.72 -3.84
N THR A 375 27.95 -4.99 -3.86
CA THR A 375 27.60 -5.83 -4.98
C THR A 375 26.09 -6.07 -4.91
N ALA A 376 25.55 -6.55 -3.76
CA ALA A 376 24.16 -6.96 -3.59
C ALA A 376 23.19 -5.84 -3.17
N ILE A 377 21.90 -6.03 -3.48
CA ILE A 377 20.83 -5.32 -2.76
C ILE A 377 20.76 -5.87 -1.33
N GLN A 378 20.89 -4.98 -0.34
CA GLN A 378 20.75 -5.30 1.07
C GLN A 378 19.55 -4.56 1.65
N LEU A 379 18.82 -5.23 2.54
CA LEU A 379 17.63 -4.69 3.21
C LEU A 379 17.81 -4.74 4.72
N LEU A 380 17.25 -3.75 5.41
CA LEU A 380 17.10 -3.77 6.86
C LEU A 380 15.62 -3.94 7.19
N VAL A 381 15.26 -5.13 7.68
CA VAL A 381 13.86 -5.51 7.92
C VAL A 381 13.63 -5.77 9.40
N ALA A 382 12.67 -5.05 10.00
CA ALA A 382 12.17 -5.39 11.32
C ALA A 382 11.19 -6.56 11.21
N LYS A 383 11.48 -7.66 11.93
CA LYS A 383 10.56 -8.80 12.02
C LYS A 383 9.29 -8.37 12.76
N VAL A 384 8.14 -8.51 12.12
CA VAL A 384 6.84 -8.25 12.74
C VAL A 384 6.34 -9.54 13.38
N GLU A 385 6.43 -9.57 14.70
CA GLU A 385 5.89 -10.63 15.54
C GLU A 385 5.39 -10.00 16.84
N TYR A 386 4.12 -10.19 17.15
CA TYR A 386 3.52 -9.64 18.37
C TYR A 386 2.57 -10.62 19.03
N ARG A 387 2.48 -10.51 20.36
CA ARG A 387 1.55 -11.27 21.20
C ARG A 387 0.88 -10.30 22.16
N SER A 388 -0.38 -10.55 22.49
CA SER A 388 -1.11 -9.85 23.54
C SER A 388 -1.91 -10.87 24.33
N LYS A 389 -2.36 -10.50 25.53
CA LYS A 389 -3.18 -11.37 26.39
C LYS A 389 -4.50 -11.80 25.73
N ARG A 390 -4.97 -11.05 24.73
CA ARG A 390 -6.23 -11.32 24.01
C ARG A 390 -6.03 -12.20 22.76
N LEU A 391 -4.78 -12.52 22.40
CA LEU A 391 -4.47 -13.31 21.20
C LEU A 391 -4.25 -14.78 21.59
N THR A 392 -4.84 -15.69 20.81
CA THR A 392 -4.70 -17.15 20.95
C THR A 392 -3.27 -17.64 20.67
N GLY A 393 -2.50 -16.87 19.90
CA GLY A 393 -1.11 -17.15 19.56
C GLY A 393 -0.35 -15.89 19.14
N PRO A 394 0.94 -16.01 18.82
CA PRO A 394 1.69 -14.92 18.20
C PRO A 394 1.12 -14.60 16.81
N ARG A 395 1.07 -13.32 16.47
CA ARG A 395 0.69 -12.84 15.14
C ARG A 395 1.94 -12.45 14.38
N LEU A 396 2.02 -12.93 13.14
CA LEU A 396 3.18 -12.81 12.27
C LEU A 396 2.85 -11.88 11.11
N GLY A 397 3.73 -10.93 10.82
CA GLY A 397 3.63 -10.16 9.58
C GLY A 397 4.17 -10.99 8.42
N LEU A 398 3.32 -11.21 7.41
CA LEU A 398 3.56 -12.08 6.26
C LEU A 398 4.93 -11.89 5.63
N CYS A 399 5.19 -10.71 5.06
CA CYS A 399 6.43 -10.48 4.32
C CYS A 399 7.68 -10.57 5.20
N SER A 400 7.65 -10.01 6.42
CA SER A 400 8.81 -10.06 7.32
C SER A 400 9.14 -11.50 7.77
N ASN A 401 8.13 -12.34 8.01
CA ASN A 401 8.35 -13.72 8.41
C ASN A 401 8.70 -14.62 7.23
N TYR A 402 8.11 -14.38 6.07
CA TYR A 402 8.54 -14.97 4.80
C TYR A 402 10.04 -14.71 4.59
N LEU A 403 10.46 -13.43 4.65
CA LEU A 403 11.86 -13.06 4.51
C LEU A 403 12.75 -13.72 5.56
N CYS A 404 12.38 -13.73 6.84
CA CYS A 404 13.18 -14.37 7.89
C CYS A 404 13.35 -15.89 7.74
N ARG A 405 12.54 -16.56 6.91
CA ARG A 405 12.59 -18.01 6.72
C ARG A 405 13.38 -18.44 5.49
N LEU A 406 13.68 -17.51 4.59
CA LEU A 406 14.45 -17.79 3.39
C LEU A 406 15.87 -18.22 3.73
N LYS A 407 16.39 -19.17 2.97
CA LYS A 407 17.77 -19.66 3.04
C LYS A 407 18.56 -19.15 1.86
N GLU A 408 19.88 -19.22 1.97
CA GLU A 408 20.77 -18.97 0.83
C GLU A 408 20.41 -19.91 -0.32
N GLY A 409 20.25 -19.35 -1.52
CA GLY A 409 19.79 -20.05 -2.72
C GLY A 409 18.28 -20.02 -2.96
N ASP A 410 17.45 -19.65 -1.97
CA ASP A 410 16.01 -19.52 -2.18
C ASP A 410 15.71 -18.36 -3.17
N THR A 411 14.64 -18.50 -3.94
CA THR A 411 14.23 -17.48 -4.91
C THR A 411 13.18 -16.55 -4.31
N VAL A 412 13.31 -15.24 -4.58
CA VAL A 412 12.37 -14.20 -4.17
C VAL A 412 11.95 -13.38 -5.37
N LEU A 413 10.66 -13.08 -5.43
CA LEU A 413 10.08 -12.22 -6.46
C LEU A 413 10.14 -10.75 -6.02
N VAL A 414 10.91 -9.94 -6.75
CA VAL A 414 11.21 -8.56 -6.40
C VAL A 414 11.05 -7.58 -7.56
N LYS A 415 10.90 -6.30 -7.25
CA LYS A 415 10.90 -5.21 -8.22
C LYS A 415 11.49 -3.95 -7.59
N THR A 416 12.41 -3.27 -8.26
CA THR A 416 12.87 -1.94 -7.81
C THR A 416 11.87 -0.87 -8.24
N ARG A 417 11.72 0.17 -7.41
CA ARG A 417 11.02 1.39 -7.78
C ARG A 417 11.74 2.62 -7.21
N PRO A 418 11.62 3.79 -7.87
CA PRO A 418 12.13 5.02 -7.32
C PRO A 418 11.53 5.32 -5.94
N GLY A 419 12.38 5.73 -4.99
CA GLY A 419 11.94 6.23 -3.70
C GLY A 419 11.30 7.62 -3.76
N THR A 420 10.89 8.12 -2.59
CA THR A 420 10.35 9.48 -2.46
C THR A 420 11.45 10.53 -2.34
N PHE A 421 12.63 10.17 -1.83
CA PHE A 421 13.73 11.11 -1.70
C PHE A 421 14.27 11.58 -3.06
N ARG A 422 14.60 12.87 -3.11
CA ARG A 422 15.30 13.54 -4.20
C ARG A 422 16.57 14.12 -3.61
N TRP A 423 17.68 13.42 -3.82
CA TRP A 423 18.96 13.84 -3.27
C TRP A 423 19.46 15.12 -3.96
N PRO A 424 20.07 16.04 -3.20
CA PRO A 424 20.68 17.24 -3.75
C PRO A 424 22.04 16.89 -4.37
N THR A 425 22.86 17.90 -4.69
CA THR A 425 24.19 17.65 -5.25
C THR A 425 25.11 17.02 -4.19
N LYS A 426 26.20 16.38 -4.65
CA LYS A 426 27.15 15.69 -3.76
C LYS A 426 27.80 16.59 -2.70
N ASN A 427 27.83 17.92 -2.90
CA ASN A 427 28.45 18.87 -1.99
C ASN A 427 27.47 19.50 -1.00
N ASP A 428 26.17 19.32 -1.22
CA ASP A 428 25.15 19.89 -0.33
C ASP A 428 25.19 19.18 1.02
N THR A 429 25.01 19.97 2.08
CA THR A 429 24.91 19.51 3.48
C THR A 429 23.65 18.69 3.68
N LEU A 430 23.80 17.51 4.30
CA LEU A 430 22.68 16.61 4.61
C LEU A 430 22.48 16.48 6.11
N ILE A 431 21.24 16.66 6.57
CA ILE A 431 20.79 16.33 7.92
C ILE A 431 19.82 15.16 7.77
N LEU A 432 20.26 13.98 8.20
CA LEU A 432 19.54 12.73 8.03
C LEU A 432 18.98 12.29 9.39
N VAL A 433 17.68 11.99 9.49
CA VAL A 433 17.03 11.58 10.74
C VAL A 433 16.31 10.27 10.51
N GLY A 434 16.87 9.17 11.04
CA GLY A 434 16.42 7.81 10.70
C GLY A 434 16.48 6.84 11.87
N PRO A 435 15.56 6.90 12.84
CA PRO A 435 15.51 5.92 13.92
C PRO A 435 15.09 4.52 13.43
N GLY A 436 15.68 3.49 14.02
CA GLY A 436 15.39 2.08 13.75
C GLY A 436 15.65 1.71 12.30
N THR A 437 14.67 1.09 11.65
CA THR A 437 14.73 0.75 10.22
C THR A 437 14.76 1.99 9.31
N GLY A 438 14.44 3.18 9.83
CA GLY A 438 14.56 4.45 9.11
C GLY A 438 15.98 4.78 8.65
N VAL A 439 16.99 4.12 9.21
CA VAL A 439 18.39 4.32 8.79
C VAL A 439 18.73 3.68 7.44
N ALA A 440 17.90 2.76 6.94
CA ALA A 440 18.16 2.01 5.71
C ALA A 440 18.56 2.89 4.51
N PRO A 441 17.74 3.87 4.05
CA PRO A 441 18.11 4.72 2.92
C PRO A 441 19.36 5.57 3.22
N PHE A 442 19.60 5.91 4.50
CA PHE A 442 20.73 6.74 4.91
C PHE A 442 22.06 5.99 4.88
N ARG A 443 22.07 4.69 5.20
CA ARG A 443 23.24 3.84 4.97
C ARG A 443 23.67 3.88 3.50
N SER A 444 22.70 3.74 2.59
CA SER A 444 22.97 3.76 1.16
C SER A 444 23.55 5.10 0.70
N ILE A 445 22.96 6.24 1.06
CA ILE A 445 23.43 7.55 0.58
C ILE A 445 24.78 7.94 1.19
N LEU A 446 25.04 7.62 2.46
CA LEU A 446 26.33 7.91 3.10
C LEU A 446 27.46 7.09 2.46
N ALA A 447 27.24 5.80 2.19
CA ALA A 447 28.21 4.98 1.47
C ALA A 447 28.46 5.48 0.05
N PHE A 448 27.41 5.96 -0.63
CA PHE A 448 27.51 6.55 -1.97
C PHE A 448 28.33 7.85 -1.96
N ARG A 449 28.04 8.78 -1.04
CA ARG A 449 28.75 10.06 -0.93
C ARG A 449 30.22 9.88 -0.56
N LYS A 450 30.54 9.01 0.41
CA LYS A 450 31.93 8.65 0.73
C LYS A 450 32.71 8.23 -0.53
N ARG A 451 32.07 7.48 -1.43
CA ARG A 451 32.72 7.06 -2.69
C ARG A 451 32.80 8.17 -3.73
N GLN A 452 31.85 9.11 -3.78
CA GLN A 452 31.87 10.22 -4.74
C GLN A 452 32.79 11.37 -4.34
N LEU A 453 32.93 11.63 -3.04
CA LEU A 453 33.73 12.75 -2.54
C LEU A 453 35.23 12.48 -2.66
N CYS A 454 35.70 11.22 -2.65
CA CYS A 454 37.11 10.86 -2.91
C CYS A 454 38.13 11.79 -2.21
N ASN A 455 37.88 12.16 -0.94
CA ASN A 455 38.65 13.10 -0.08
C ASN A 455 38.17 14.56 -0.04
N GLU A 456 37.08 14.93 -0.71
CA GLU A 456 36.37 16.19 -0.47
C GLU A 456 35.68 16.17 0.91
N LYS A 457 35.44 17.34 1.51
CA LYS A 457 34.79 17.46 2.82
C LYS A 457 33.35 16.94 2.74
N GLU A 458 33.05 15.91 3.51
CA GLU A 458 31.68 15.45 3.76
C GLU A 458 31.00 16.39 4.77
N SER A 459 29.73 16.69 4.53
CA SER A 459 28.90 17.62 5.30
C SER A 459 27.58 16.95 5.71
N SER A 460 27.60 15.63 5.90
CA SER A 460 26.44 14.87 6.35
C SER A 460 26.44 14.65 7.86
N ILE A 461 25.30 14.89 8.49
CA ILE A 461 25.00 14.51 9.88
C ILE A 461 23.87 13.49 9.85
N LEU A 462 24.04 12.36 10.54
CA LEU A 462 23.00 11.37 10.78
C LEU A 462 22.59 11.36 12.24
N PHE A 463 21.31 11.59 12.51
CA PHE A 463 20.66 11.29 13.78
C PHE A 463 20.05 9.89 13.71
N PHE A 464 20.68 8.94 14.38
CA PHE A 464 20.24 7.55 14.45
C PHE A 464 19.69 7.22 15.85
N GLY A 465 18.49 6.66 15.91
CA GLY A 465 17.87 6.24 17.17
C GLY A 465 17.64 4.73 17.23
N CYS A 466 17.93 4.09 18.35
CA CYS A 466 17.57 2.69 18.60
C CYS A 466 17.28 2.42 20.08
N ARG A 467 17.04 1.17 20.48
CA ARG A 467 16.78 0.83 21.89
C ARG A 467 18.05 0.91 22.72
N GLY A 468 19.16 0.40 22.22
CA GLY A 468 20.43 0.46 22.96
C GLY A 468 21.64 0.07 22.13
N ALA A 469 22.81 0.59 22.52
CA ALA A 469 24.06 0.45 21.76
C ALA A 469 24.45 -1.02 21.51
N GLN A 470 24.20 -1.88 22.49
CA GLN A 470 24.54 -3.32 22.46
C GLN A 470 23.40 -4.22 21.97
N LYS A 471 22.30 -3.65 21.44
CA LYS A 471 21.11 -4.42 21.05
C LYS A 471 20.79 -4.26 19.58
N ASP A 472 20.43 -3.05 19.17
CA ASP A 472 19.88 -2.74 17.85
C ASP A 472 20.54 -1.52 17.22
N PHE A 473 21.82 -1.30 17.55
CA PHE A 473 22.68 -0.36 16.83
C PHE A 473 23.11 -0.94 15.48
N TYR A 474 22.19 -0.90 14.52
CA TYR A 474 22.42 -1.42 13.17
C TYR A 474 23.64 -0.77 12.53
N PHE A 475 24.47 -1.59 11.87
CA PHE A 475 25.67 -1.15 11.13
C PHE A 475 26.72 -0.40 11.96
N ALA A 476 26.78 -0.66 13.27
CA ALA A 476 27.72 -0.01 14.19
C ALA A 476 29.15 0.09 13.65
N GLU A 477 29.71 -1.01 13.14
CA GLU A 477 31.07 -1.04 12.59
C GLU A 477 31.24 -0.15 11.36
N GLU A 478 30.25 -0.11 10.47
CA GLU A 478 30.30 0.70 9.25
C GLU A 478 30.29 2.20 9.56
N TRP A 479 29.53 2.62 10.58
CA TRP A 479 29.50 4.02 11.00
C TRP A 479 30.87 4.55 11.42
N HIS A 480 31.71 3.71 12.05
CA HIS A 480 33.08 4.09 12.40
C HIS A 480 33.97 4.27 11.17
N THR A 481 33.68 3.56 10.08
CA THR A 481 34.42 3.72 8.81
C THR A 481 33.97 4.95 8.02
N LEU A 482 32.79 5.49 8.30
CA LEU A 482 32.24 6.69 7.67
C LEU A 482 32.73 7.94 8.41
N THR A 483 34.05 8.04 8.65
CA THR A 483 34.68 9.10 9.48
C THR A 483 34.33 10.52 9.07
N ASP A 484 33.93 10.71 7.82
CA ASP A 484 33.65 12.03 7.26
C ASP A 484 32.19 12.47 7.52
N ALA A 485 31.29 11.53 7.81
CA ALA A 485 29.92 11.83 8.22
C ALA A 485 29.78 11.76 9.75
N ARG A 486 29.11 12.75 10.35
CA ARG A 486 28.94 12.78 11.80
C ARG A 486 27.69 11.99 12.21
N ILE A 487 27.88 10.93 12.99
CA ILE A 487 26.79 10.05 13.44
C ILE A 487 26.46 10.35 14.91
N ILE A 488 25.28 10.93 15.14
CA ILE A 488 24.76 11.27 16.46
C ILE A 488 23.70 10.22 16.83
N THR A 489 23.92 9.54 17.95
CA THR A 489 23.07 8.42 18.37
C THR A 489 22.15 8.78 19.54
N ALA A 490 20.92 8.26 19.49
CA ALA A 490 19.93 8.33 20.55
C ALA A 490 19.55 6.91 20.99
N PHE A 491 20.06 6.49 22.14
CA PHE A 491 19.75 5.19 22.73
C PHE A 491 18.61 5.34 23.74
N SER A 492 17.43 4.86 23.38
CA SER A 492 16.21 5.12 24.17
C SER A 492 16.09 4.31 25.46
N ARG A 493 16.95 3.31 25.69
CA ARG A 493 16.87 2.38 26.85
C ARG A 493 18.21 2.09 27.52
N ASP A 494 19.27 2.83 27.20
CA ASP A 494 20.58 2.68 27.86
C ASP A 494 20.65 3.43 29.20
N GLN A 495 19.67 4.30 29.45
CA GLN A 495 19.50 5.07 30.69
C GLN A 495 18.02 5.15 31.08
N GLU A 496 17.72 5.62 32.29
CA GLU A 496 16.36 5.69 32.85
C GLU A 496 15.44 6.61 32.02
N ASN A 497 15.94 7.80 31.68
CA ASN A 497 15.22 8.74 30.83
C ASN A 497 15.35 8.35 29.37
N LYS A 498 14.23 8.23 28.66
CA LYS A 498 14.25 7.91 27.23
C LYS A 498 14.83 9.07 26.44
N ILE A 499 15.87 8.79 25.65
CA ILE A 499 16.46 9.74 24.70
C ILE A 499 16.07 9.30 23.29
N TYR A 500 15.45 10.21 22.55
CA TYR A 500 15.07 10.03 21.15
C TYR A 500 15.84 11.01 20.24
N VAL A 501 15.67 10.85 18.93
CA VAL A 501 16.40 11.64 17.93
C VAL A 501 16.12 13.14 18.05
N GLN A 502 14.90 13.55 18.37
CA GLN A 502 14.55 14.96 18.58
C GLN A 502 15.27 15.59 19.78
N ASN A 503 15.53 14.81 20.85
CA ASN A 503 16.30 15.31 22.00
C ASN A 503 17.75 15.58 21.58
N LYS A 504 18.30 14.73 20.71
CA LYS A 504 19.62 14.96 20.14
C LYS A 504 19.63 16.12 19.17
N ILE A 505 18.63 16.27 18.31
CA ILE A 505 18.55 17.43 17.40
C ILE A 505 18.54 18.75 18.19
N GLU A 506 17.78 18.79 19.29
CA GLU A 506 17.73 19.95 20.20
C GLU A 506 19.08 20.27 20.85
N GLU A 507 19.84 19.24 21.27
CA GLU A 507 21.20 19.40 21.82
C GLU A 507 22.16 20.09 20.83
N TYR A 508 21.96 19.89 19.52
CA TYR A 508 22.73 20.51 18.45
C TYR A 508 21.98 21.67 17.77
N GLY A 509 20.99 22.27 18.43
CA GLY A 509 20.03 23.21 17.84
C GLY A 509 20.66 24.36 17.04
N ASP A 510 21.64 25.07 17.62
CA ASP A 510 22.32 26.19 16.97
C ASP A 510 23.07 25.77 15.70
N GLU A 511 23.68 24.58 15.72
CA GLU A 511 24.37 24.05 14.55
C GLU A 511 23.36 23.67 13.47
N ILE A 512 22.29 22.97 13.82
CA ILE A 512 21.23 22.59 12.89
C ILE A 512 20.58 23.82 12.28
N TRP A 513 20.33 24.87 13.06
CA TRP A 513 19.86 26.14 12.54
C TRP A 513 20.80 26.72 11.48
N ASN A 514 22.10 26.81 11.79
CA ASN A 514 23.08 27.36 10.86
C ASN A 514 23.18 26.54 9.57
N LEU A 515 23.19 25.21 9.67
CA LEU A 515 23.22 24.31 8.51
C LEU A 515 21.97 24.49 7.63
N LEU A 516 20.79 24.65 8.24
CA LEU A 516 19.55 24.89 7.50
C LEU A 516 19.45 26.31 6.93
N LYS A 517 19.87 27.34 7.67
CA LYS A 517 19.69 28.73 7.23
C LYS A 517 20.80 29.17 6.28
N ASN A 518 22.05 28.98 6.67
CA ASN A 518 23.21 29.57 6.02
C ASN A 518 23.81 28.64 4.96
N ASP A 519 23.90 27.34 5.26
CA ASP A 519 24.53 26.36 4.36
C ASP A 519 23.54 25.78 3.35
N ASN A 520 22.28 26.23 3.36
CA ASN A 520 21.19 25.69 2.55
C ASN A 520 21.02 24.16 2.67
N GLY A 521 21.32 23.59 3.84
CA GLY A 521 21.27 22.16 4.10
C GLY A 521 19.89 21.53 3.87
N TYR A 522 19.90 20.23 3.61
CA TYR A 522 18.71 19.43 3.33
C TYR A 522 18.41 18.50 4.50
N LEU A 523 17.17 18.51 4.99
CA LEU A 523 16.66 17.66 6.04
C LEU A 523 15.85 16.49 5.46
N PHE A 524 16.28 15.27 5.77
CA PHE A 524 15.63 14.03 5.37
C PHE A 524 15.19 13.23 6.58
N ILE A 525 13.91 12.87 6.64
CA ILE A 525 13.34 12.11 7.77
C ILE A 525 12.80 10.78 7.26
N ALA A 526 13.28 9.67 7.82
CA ALA A 526 12.83 8.33 7.43
C ALA A 526 12.47 7.46 8.64
N GLY A 527 11.50 6.56 8.47
CA GLY A 527 11.11 5.58 9.49
C GLY A 527 9.61 5.51 9.76
N LYS A 528 9.24 5.26 11.02
CA LYS A 528 7.83 5.08 11.41
C LYS A 528 7.03 6.38 11.21
N ALA A 529 5.89 6.33 10.51
CA ALA A 529 4.94 7.43 10.40
C ALA A 529 4.21 7.71 11.73
N GLY A 530 3.46 8.81 11.79
CA GLY A 530 2.83 9.30 13.01
C GLY A 530 3.75 10.21 13.83
N ASP A 531 3.98 9.86 15.10
CA ASP A 531 4.62 10.76 16.07
C ASP A 531 6.06 11.17 15.69
N MET A 532 6.88 10.22 15.22
CA MET A 532 8.32 10.49 14.98
C MET A 532 8.58 11.68 14.02
N PRO A 533 8.04 11.73 12.79
CA PRO A 533 8.26 12.88 11.91
C PRO A 533 7.64 14.18 12.45
N LEU A 534 6.51 14.09 13.18
CA LEU A 534 5.86 15.26 13.80
C LEU A 534 6.72 15.84 14.95
N GLU A 535 7.29 14.99 15.79
CA GLU A 535 8.17 15.39 16.89
C GLU A 535 9.48 16.01 16.38
N VAL A 536 10.06 15.43 15.33
CA VAL A 536 11.27 15.98 14.68
C VAL A 536 10.96 17.35 14.06
N THR A 537 9.86 17.48 13.32
CA THR A 537 9.50 18.77 12.70
C THR A 537 9.14 19.84 13.73
N ALA A 538 8.45 19.47 14.81
CA ALA A 538 8.18 20.37 15.93
C ALA A 538 9.47 20.84 16.63
N CYS A 539 10.46 19.95 16.78
CA CYS A 539 11.78 20.29 17.30
C CYS A 539 12.51 21.30 16.40
N ILE A 540 12.50 21.08 15.07
CA ILE A 540 13.08 22.05 14.13
C ILE A 540 12.33 23.38 14.17
N GLU A 541 10.99 23.36 14.20
CA GLU A 541 10.19 24.58 14.33
C GLU A 541 10.57 25.37 15.59
N LYS A 542 10.77 24.69 16.73
CA LYS A 542 11.24 25.28 17.98
C LYS A 542 12.62 25.93 17.79
N ILE A 543 13.59 25.22 17.24
CA ILE A 543 14.95 25.74 16.99
C ILE A 543 14.93 27.01 16.12
N VAL A 544 14.09 27.03 15.08
CA VAL A 544 13.94 28.21 14.20
C VAL A 544 13.34 29.41 14.96
N ASN A 545 12.32 29.16 15.79
CA ASN A 545 11.71 30.21 16.61
C ASN A 545 12.70 30.80 17.63
N GLU A 546 13.51 29.95 18.27
CA GLU A 546 14.56 30.37 19.21
C GLU A 546 15.63 31.24 18.55
N ASN A 547 15.84 31.06 17.24
CA ASN A 547 16.75 31.87 16.43
C ASN A 547 16.07 33.09 15.76
N GLY A 548 14.86 33.46 16.19
CA GLY A 548 14.20 34.72 15.83
C GLY A 548 13.41 34.70 14.52
N GLU A 549 13.15 33.54 13.94
CA GLU A 549 12.44 33.38 12.66
C GLU A 549 11.10 32.65 12.86
N ASN A 550 10.17 32.78 11.91
CA ASN A 550 8.89 32.07 12.01
C ASN A 550 9.07 30.60 11.60
N GLY A 551 9.14 29.70 12.58
CA GLY A 551 9.41 28.27 12.35
C GLY A 551 8.40 27.60 11.42
N LYS A 552 7.09 27.85 11.59
CA LYS A 552 6.06 27.27 10.72
C LYS A 552 6.22 27.67 9.26
N GLN A 553 6.47 28.96 9.00
CA GLN A 553 6.72 29.44 7.64
C GLN A 553 8.04 28.90 7.08
N PHE A 554 9.06 28.77 7.92
CA PHE A 554 10.35 28.21 7.51
C PHE A 554 10.24 26.74 7.11
N ILE A 555 9.54 25.92 7.90
CA ILE A 555 9.25 24.51 7.56
C ILE A 555 8.51 24.41 6.23
N GLN A 556 7.45 25.19 6.04
CA GLN A 556 6.71 25.23 4.77
C GLN A 556 7.61 25.60 3.58
N MET A 557 8.54 26.54 3.79
CA MET A 557 9.52 26.95 2.78
C MET A 557 10.52 25.84 2.47
N LEU A 558 11.02 25.10 3.47
CA LEU A 558 11.88 23.94 3.25
C LEU A 558 11.15 22.85 2.45
N GLU A 559 9.92 22.51 2.82
CA GLU A 559 9.11 21.52 2.10
C GLU A 559 8.85 21.95 0.65
N ALA A 560 8.45 23.21 0.43
CA ALA A 560 8.17 23.74 -0.91
C ALA A 560 9.41 23.73 -1.82
N LYS A 561 10.61 23.93 -1.25
CA LYS A 561 11.89 23.87 -1.98
C LYS A 561 12.47 22.46 -2.08
N GLY A 562 11.80 21.43 -1.54
CA GLY A 562 12.34 20.07 -1.49
C GLY A 562 13.55 19.92 -0.57
N ARG A 563 13.78 20.88 0.33
CA ARG A 563 14.85 20.85 1.33
C ARG A 563 14.46 20.14 2.63
N LEU A 564 13.17 19.90 2.82
CA LEU A 564 12.64 19.00 3.84
C LEU A 564 11.85 17.90 3.13
N GLN A 565 12.26 16.65 3.30
CA GLN A 565 11.63 15.49 2.66
C GLN A 565 11.44 14.36 3.66
N TYR A 566 10.41 13.53 3.43
CA TYR A 566 10.09 12.40 4.28
C TYR A 566 9.90 11.11 3.49
N GLU A 567 10.38 10.01 4.07
CA GLU A 567 10.11 8.63 3.64
C GLU A 567 9.64 7.83 4.87
N THR A 568 8.33 7.87 5.13
CA THR A 568 7.74 7.29 6.34
C THR A 568 6.70 6.22 6.03
N TRP A 569 6.59 5.23 6.92
CA TRP A 569 5.69 4.07 6.77
C TRP A 569 5.15 3.59 8.14
N ASN A 570 4.04 2.85 8.11
CA ASN A 570 3.41 2.30 9.32
C ASN A 570 3.84 0.86 9.64
#